data_AF-A0A3B8UR74-F1
#
_entry.id   AF-A0A3B8UR74-F1
#
_cell.length_a   1.000
_cell.length_b   1.000
_cell.length_c   1.000
_cell.angle_alpha   90.00
_cell.angle_beta   90.00
_cell.angle_gamma   90.00
#
_symmetry.space_group_name_H-M   'P 1'
#
loop_
_entity.id
_entity.type
_entity.pdbx_description
1 polymer ?
#
loop_
_entity_poly.entity_id
_entity_poly.type
_entity_poly.pdbx_seq_one_letter_code
_entity_poly.pdbx_strand_id
1 'polypeptide(L)'
;MNRSIVIYVLGYILKTEGVLMSLPCFIALIYRETEGWAYFTVAMISILLGQLMTMRKPKDYVIYLKEGCVATSLSWILMGVIGAIPFMITGEIPSFINALFEMVSGFTTTGASILSDVEAVSRCSTTWRCFSHWIGGMGVLVFIIAIVPLSGGSNINLMRAESPGPSV
;
A
#
# COMPACT_ATOMS: atom_id res chain seq x y z
N MET A 1 2.11 -22.52 14.06
CA MET A 1 1.86 -21.34 13.22
C MET A 1 3.02 -21.22 12.26
N ASN A 2 2.78 -21.27 10.96
CA ASN A 2 3.82 -21.16 9.95
C ASN A 2 4.32 -19.70 9.90
N ARG A 3 5.34 -19.37 10.71
CA ARG A 3 5.88 -18.00 10.77
C ARG A 3 6.61 -17.62 9.47
N SER A 4 7.18 -18.61 8.78
CA SER A 4 7.92 -18.40 7.54
C SER A 4 7.01 -17.89 6.42
N ILE A 5 5.78 -18.40 6.28
CA ILE A 5 4.84 -17.89 5.26
C ILE A 5 4.37 -16.47 5.58
N VAL A 6 4.16 -16.14 6.86
CA VAL A 6 3.80 -14.77 7.27
C VAL A 6 4.91 -13.77 6.93
N ILE A 7 6.16 -14.07 7.29
CA ILE A 7 7.32 -13.21 6.95
C ILE A 7 7.46 -13.08 5.43
N TYR A 8 7.25 -14.18 4.70
CA TYR A 8 7.32 -14.18 3.25
C TYR A 8 6.26 -13.25 2.62
N VAL A 9 5.01 -13.30 3.10
CA VAL A 9 3.93 -12.40 2.65
C VAL A 9 4.29 -10.94 2.96
N LEU A 10 4.71 -10.64 4.20
CA LEU A 10 5.11 -9.27 4.58
C LEU A 10 6.25 -8.73 3.71
N GLY A 11 7.20 -9.59 3.33
CA GLY A 11 8.28 -9.20 2.42
C GLY A 11 7.80 -8.88 1.00
N TYR A 12 6.76 -9.54 0.51
CA TYR A 12 6.12 -9.14 -0.76
C TYR A 12 5.38 -7.81 -0.64
N ILE A 13 4.69 -7.57 0.49
CA ILE A 13 4.01 -6.29 0.74
C ILE A 13 5.02 -5.14 0.71
N LEU A 14 6.17 -5.27 1.38
CA LEU A 14 7.23 -4.25 1.35
C LEU A 14 7.79 -4.00 -0.06
N LYS A 15 8.01 -5.05 -0.85
CA LYS A 15 8.48 -4.91 -2.24
C LYS A 15 7.43 -4.18 -3.08
N THR A 16 6.17 -4.57 -2.95
CA THR A 16 5.06 -3.93 -3.67
C THR A 16 4.95 -2.46 -3.28
N GLU A 17 4.99 -2.13 -1.99
CA GLU A 17 4.95 -0.75 -1.52
C GLU A 17 6.12 0.08 -2.05
N GLY A 18 7.35 -0.46 -2.01
CA GLY A 18 8.51 0.23 -2.58
C GLY A 18 8.40 0.44 -4.09
N VAL A 19 7.81 -0.51 -4.83
CA VAL A 19 7.50 -0.31 -6.26
C VAL A 19 6.43 0.76 -6.44
N LEU A 20 5.38 0.78 -5.62
CA LEU A 20 4.30 1.78 -5.70
C LEU A 20 4.83 3.21 -5.45
N MET A 21 5.85 3.36 -4.60
CA MET A 21 6.55 4.63 -4.39
C MET A 21 7.34 5.12 -5.62
N SER A 22 7.49 4.33 -6.69
CA SER A 22 8.07 4.83 -7.94
C SER A 22 7.20 5.91 -8.60
N LEU A 23 5.88 5.86 -8.39
CA LEU A 23 4.94 6.84 -8.93
C LEU A 23 5.19 8.26 -8.36
N PRO A 24 5.20 8.50 -7.03
CA PRO A 24 5.54 9.81 -6.50
C PRO A 24 6.97 10.24 -6.87
N CYS A 25 7.94 9.32 -6.98
CA CYS A 25 9.27 9.65 -7.49
C CYS A 25 9.23 10.20 -8.92
N PHE A 26 8.44 9.58 -9.80
CA PHE A 26 8.27 10.05 -11.17
C PHE A 26 7.59 11.43 -11.24
N ILE A 27 6.57 11.66 -10.41
CA ILE A 27 5.95 12.98 -10.29
C ILE A 27 6.95 14.04 -9.81
N ALA A 28 7.76 13.72 -8.79
CA ALA A 28 8.79 14.63 -8.30
C ALA A 28 9.78 15.05 -9.42
N LEU A 29 10.14 14.13 -10.32
CA LEU A 29 11.01 14.45 -11.47
C LEU A 29 10.35 15.41 -12.47
N ILE A 30 9.05 15.27 -12.72
CA ILE A 30 8.29 16.17 -13.61
C ILE A 30 8.23 17.57 -13.03
N TYR A 31 7.88 17.67 -11.74
CA TYR A 31 7.70 18.95 -11.04
C TYR A 31 9.01 19.53 -10.47
N ARG A 32 10.13 18.80 -10.61
CA ARG A 32 11.47 19.17 -10.11
C ARG A 32 11.52 19.38 -8.59
N GLU A 33 10.83 18.51 -7.87
CA GLU A 33 10.71 18.49 -6.41
C GLU A 33 11.87 17.69 -5.80
N THR A 34 12.48 18.19 -4.73
CA THR A 34 13.61 17.52 -4.05
C THR A 34 13.11 16.43 -3.09
N GLU A 35 11.85 16.52 -2.68
CA GLU A 35 11.09 15.61 -1.83
C GLU A 35 11.03 14.20 -2.43
N GLY A 36 11.12 14.07 -3.76
CA GLY A 36 11.23 12.79 -4.45
C GLY A 36 12.40 11.92 -3.99
N TRP A 37 13.49 12.51 -3.48
CA TRP A 37 14.62 11.76 -2.93
C TRP A 37 14.24 10.98 -1.66
N ALA A 38 13.33 11.52 -0.84
CA ALA A 38 12.82 10.82 0.34
C ALA A 38 12.06 9.56 -0.07
N TYR A 39 11.14 9.69 -1.03
CA TYR A 39 10.38 8.58 -1.60
C TYR A 39 11.29 7.53 -2.24
N PHE A 40 12.29 7.94 -3.01
CA PHE A 40 13.23 7.03 -3.64
C PHE A 40 14.04 6.24 -2.60
N THR A 41 14.51 6.92 -1.55
CA THR A 41 15.31 6.29 -0.49
C THR A 41 14.47 5.26 0.27
N VAL A 42 13.24 5.61 0.65
CA VAL A 42 12.32 4.68 1.34
C VAL A 42 11.95 3.52 0.42
N ALA A 43 11.65 3.78 -0.86
CA ALA A 43 11.34 2.75 -1.83
C ALA A 43 12.46 1.69 -1.93
N MET A 44 13.70 2.14 -2.06
CA MET A 44 14.87 1.24 -2.16
C MET A 44 15.08 0.44 -0.88
N ILE A 45 14.97 1.07 0.29
CA ILE A 45 15.07 0.38 1.59
C ILE A 45 13.96 -0.68 1.72
N SER A 46 12.72 -0.34 1.39
CA SER A 46 11.57 -1.26 1.45
C SER A 46 11.76 -2.46 0.52
N ILE A 47 12.22 -2.24 -0.72
CA ILE A 47 12.52 -3.33 -1.67
C ILE A 47 13.63 -4.22 -1.13
N LEU A 48 14.72 -3.65 -0.59
CA LEU A 48 15.84 -4.42 -0.04
C LEU A 48 15.41 -5.26 1.18
N LEU A 49 14.68 -4.67 2.12
CA LEU A 49 14.15 -5.38 3.29
C LEU A 49 13.15 -6.46 2.87
N GLY A 50 12.24 -6.15 1.96
CA GLY A 50 11.29 -7.13 1.43
C GLY A 50 11.98 -8.26 0.66
N GLN A 51 13.06 -7.97 -0.06
CA GLN A 51 13.88 -9.00 -0.69
C GLN A 51 14.54 -9.90 0.36
N LEU A 52 15.16 -9.33 1.39
CA LEU A 52 15.77 -10.09 2.48
C LEU A 52 14.75 -11.02 3.18
N MET A 53 13.53 -10.54 3.40
CA MET A 53 12.44 -11.33 4.00
C MET A 53 11.95 -12.45 3.08
N THR A 54 12.01 -12.27 1.76
CA THR A 54 11.55 -13.26 0.77
C THR A 54 12.63 -14.23 0.30
N MET A 55 13.91 -13.98 0.61
CA MET A 55 15.01 -14.90 0.30
C MET A 55 14.84 -16.28 0.93
N ARG A 56 14.31 -16.33 2.17
CA ARG A 56 14.03 -17.59 2.85
C ARG A 56 12.62 -18.07 2.50
N LYS A 57 12.53 -18.84 1.41
CA LYS A 57 11.27 -19.45 0.98
C LYS A 57 10.68 -20.36 2.08
N PRO A 58 9.37 -20.28 2.34
CA PRO A 58 8.73 -21.16 3.30
C PRO A 58 8.72 -22.61 2.79
N LYS A 59 8.81 -23.56 3.72
CA LYS A 59 8.77 -25.01 3.39
C LYS A 59 7.40 -25.46 2.92
N ASP A 60 6.36 -24.79 3.42
CA ASP A 60 4.96 -25.05 3.10
C ASP A 60 4.28 -23.71 2.81
N TYR A 61 3.58 -23.64 1.68
CA TYR A 61 2.87 -22.47 1.18
C TYR A 61 1.38 -22.45 1.58
N VAL A 62 0.90 -23.48 2.27
CA VAL A 62 -0.47 -23.52 2.78
C VAL A 62 -0.65 -22.44 3.85
N ILE A 63 -1.59 -21.52 3.60
CA ILE A 63 -2.00 -20.46 4.52
C ILE A 63 -3.30 -20.91 5.18
N TYR A 64 -3.27 -21.21 6.48
CA TYR A 64 -4.49 -21.43 7.25
C TYR A 64 -5.03 -20.09 7.77
N LEU A 65 -6.28 -20.09 8.23
CA LEU A 65 -7.00 -18.88 8.69
C LEU A 65 -6.18 -18.04 9.69
N LYS A 66 -5.53 -18.67 10.67
CA LYS A 66 -4.71 -17.98 11.68
C LYS A 66 -3.50 -17.25 11.05
N GLU A 67 -2.81 -17.87 10.09
CA GLU A 67 -1.71 -17.22 9.38
C GLU A 67 -2.23 -16.09 8.47
N GLY A 68 -3.36 -16.32 7.79
CA GLY A 68 -4.00 -15.30 6.95
C GLY A 68 -4.39 -14.05 7.75
N CYS A 69 -5.10 -14.21 8.87
CA CYS A 69 -5.50 -13.09 9.72
C CYS A 69 -4.29 -12.31 10.25
N VAL A 70 -3.25 -13.01 10.73
CA VAL A 70 -2.03 -12.37 11.25
C VAL A 70 -1.27 -11.65 10.12
N ALA A 71 -1.10 -12.29 8.96
CA ALA A 71 -0.41 -11.69 7.82
C ALA A 71 -1.13 -10.44 7.34
N THR A 72 -2.46 -10.48 7.20
CA THR A 72 -3.25 -9.31 6.78
C THR A 72 -3.12 -8.16 7.76
N SER A 73 -3.36 -8.38 9.06
CA SER A 73 -3.27 -7.31 10.06
C SER A 73 -1.87 -6.69 10.11
N LEU A 74 -0.83 -7.51 10.09
CA LEU A 74 0.55 -7.01 10.07
C LEU A 74 0.88 -6.27 8.77
N SER A 75 0.31 -6.66 7.63
CA SER A 75 0.53 -5.98 6.36
C SER A 75 0.00 -4.55 6.39
N TRP A 76 -1.21 -4.33 6.89
CA TRP A 76 -1.79 -2.98 7.02
C TRP A 76 -0.97 -2.09 7.96
N ILE A 77 -0.53 -2.63 9.10
CA ILE A 77 0.33 -1.90 10.04
C ILE A 77 1.65 -1.56 9.37
N LEU A 78 2.28 -2.52 8.68
CA LEU A 78 3.55 -2.33 8.02
C LEU A 78 3.46 -1.26 6.93
N MET A 79 2.43 -1.32 6.07
CA MET A 79 2.19 -0.33 5.04
C MET A 79 1.97 1.07 5.62
N GLY A 80 1.17 1.20 6.69
CA GLY A 80 0.97 2.48 7.35
C GLY A 80 2.27 3.07 7.89
N VAL A 81 3.10 2.25 8.53
CA VAL A 81 4.39 2.68 9.10
C VAL A 81 5.38 3.07 8.02
N ILE A 82 5.58 2.23 7.00
CA ILE A 82 6.55 2.48 5.92
C ILE A 82 6.12 3.67 5.06
N GLY A 83 4.85 3.73 4.70
CA GLY A 83 4.28 4.81 3.91
C GLY A 83 4.37 6.18 4.59
N ALA A 84 4.50 6.24 5.92
CA ALA A 84 4.60 7.47 6.69
C ALA A 84 6.02 8.06 6.72
N ILE A 85 7.05 7.22 6.51
CA ILE A 85 8.46 7.62 6.59
C ILE A 85 8.82 8.74 5.61
N PRO A 86 8.40 8.73 4.33
CA PRO A 86 8.72 9.79 3.39
C PRO A 86 8.34 11.19 3.92
N PHE A 87 7.13 11.37 4.49
CA PHE A 87 6.70 12.68 5.01
C PHE A 87 7.54 13.18 6.18
N MET A 88 8.10 12.28 6.96
CA MET A 88 9.01 12.65 8.04
C MET A 88 10.37 13.10 7.50
N ILE A 89 10.86 12.44 6.45
CA ILE A 89 12.14 12.78 5.81
C ILE A 89 12.01 14.10 5.03
N THR A 90 10.89 14.33 4.32
CA THR A 90 10.63 15.60 3.64
C THR A 90 10.39 16.75 4.61
N GLY A 91 9.96 16.45 5.84
CA GLY A 91 9.63 17.45 6.86
C GLY A 91 8.25 18.08 6.66
N GLU A 92 7.45 17.60 5.70
CA GLU A 92 6.09 18.09 5.46
C GLU A 92 5.13 17.68 6.58
N ILE A 93 5.36 16.49 7.17
CA ILE A 93 4.65 16.04 8.37
C ILE A 93 5.69 15.52 9.37
N PRO A 94 6.29 16.41 10.19
CA PRO A 94 7.41 16.05 11.07
C PRO A 94 7.05 15.05 12.18
N SER A 95 5.80 15.06 12.65
CA SER A 95 5.34 14.15 13.70
C SER A 95 5.02 12.78 13.12
N PHE A 96 5.72 11.74 13.61
CA PHE A 96 5.47 10.35 13.23
C PHE A 96 4.00 9.95 13.40
N ILE A 97 3.37 10.35 14.51
CA ILE A 97 1.97 10.01 14.77
C ILE A 97 1.04 10.64 13.75
N ASN A 98 1.32 11.89 13.33
CA ASN A 98 0.50 12.57 12.32
C ASN A 98 0.72 11.98 10.93
N ALA A 99 1.96 11.65 10.57
CA ALA A 99 2.29 11.00 9.30
C ALA A 99 1.69 9.59 9.22
N LEU A 100 1.75 8.84 10.32
CA LEU A 100 1.11 7.53 10.44
C LEU A 100 -0.41 7.65 10.32
N PHE A 101 -1.03 8.65 10.94
CA PHE A 101 -2.46 8.89 10.83
C PHE A 101 -2.88 9.16 9.37
N GLU A 102 -2.15 10.04 8.66
CA GLU A 102 -2.41 10.30 7.23
C GLU A 102 -2.35 9.03 6.40
N MET A 103 -1.32 8.20 6.59
CA MET A 103 -1.14 7.01 5.77
C MET A 103 -2.12 5.89 6.11
N VAL A 104 -2.45 5.71 7.39
CA VAL A 104 -3.51 4.78 7.78
C VAL A 104 -4.83 5.24 7.18
N SER A 105 -5.20 6.51 7.34
CA SER A 105 -6.43 7.08 6.76
C SER A 105 -6.49 6.91 5.24
N GLY A 106 -5.35 7.10 4.57
CA GLY A 106 -5.18 6.84 3.14
C GLY A 106 -5.47 5.39 2.76
N PHE A 107 -4.66 4.46 3.27
CA PHE A 107 -4.76 3.03 2.95
C PHE A 107 -6.08 2.39 3.39
N THR A 108 -6.71 2.85 4.46
CA THR A 108 -8.03 2.35 4.88
C THR A 108 -9.18 3.06 4.18
N THR A 109 -8.89 3.98 3.25
CA THR A 109 -9.87 4.79 2.52
C THR A 109 -10.80 5.60 3.43
N THR A 110 -10.31 6.00 4.60
CA THR A 110 -11.07 6.77 5.59
C THR A 110 -11.23 8.23 5.15
N GLY A 111 -10.20 8.82 4.53
CA GLY A 111 -10.29 10.18 3.98
C GLY A 111 -10.20 11.30 5.01
N ALA A 112 -9.84 10.99 6.26
CA ALA A 112 -9.53 11.99 7.28
C ALA A 112 -8.12 12.56 7.08
N SER A 113 -7.94 13.86 7.32
CA SER A 113 -6.68 14.57 7.14
C SER A 113 -6.28 15.38 8.37
N ILE A 114 -5.00 15.35 8.75
CA ILE A 114 -4.41 16.25 9.77
C ILE A 114 -4.03 17.60 9.15
N LEU A 115 -3.81 17.64 7.84
CA LEU A 115 -3.43 18.85 7.12
C LEU A 115 -4.65 19.76 7.00
N SER A 116 -4.51 21.01 7.43
CA SER A 116 -5.54 22.04 7.24
C SER A 116 -5.64 22.50 5.79
N ASP A 117 -4.49 22.54 5.11
CA ASP A 117 -4.40 22.75 3.67
C ASP A 117 -3.67 21.54 3.06
N VAL A 118 -4.43 20.74 2.32
CA VAL A 118 -3.93 19.50 1.70
C VAL A 118 -3.06 19.75 0.48
N GLU A 119 -3.11 20.94 -0.10
CA GLU A 119 -2.32 21.31 -1.28
C GLU A 119 -0.99 21.99 -0.92
N ALA A 120 -0.76 22.25 0.38
CA ALA A 120 0.47 22.86 0.87
C ALA A 120 1.69 21.92 0.84
N VAL A 121 1.46 20.60 0.69
CA VAL A 121 2.54 19.62 0.52
C VAL A 121 2.93 19.50 -0.96
N SER A 122 4.15 19.03 -1.22
CA SER A 122 4.66 18.78 -2.56
C SER A 122 3.71 17.91 -3.40
N ARG A 123 3.79 18.02 -4.72
CA ARG A 123 2.98 17.24 -5.65
C ARG A 123 3.30 15.77 -5.57
N CYS A 124 4.55 15.38 -5.31
CA CYS A 124 4.89 13.98 -5.06
C CYS A 124 4.23 13.45 -3.78
N SER A 125 4.19 14.26 -2.72
CA SER A 125 3.55 13.89 -1.45
C SER A 125 2.04 13.82 -1.57
N THR A 126 1.43 14.79 -2.25
CA THR A 126 0.00 14.75 -2.61
C THR A 126 -0.33 13.50 -3.42
N THR A 127 0.51 13.15 -4.40
CA THR A 127 0.35 11.94 -5.21
C THR A 127 0.39 10.69 -4.34
N TRP A 128 1.34 10.57 -3.43
CA TRP A 128 1.42 9.43 -2.52
C TRP A 128 0.17 9.29 -1.65
N ARG A 129 -0.34 10.40 -1.12
CA ARG A 129 -1.59 10.44 -0.35
C ARG A 129 -2.76 9.92 -1.20
N CYS A 130 -3.02 10.53 -2.35
CA CYS A 130 -4.11 10.09 -3.23
C CYS A 130 -3.96 8.64 -3.71
N PHE A 131 -2.73 8.22 -3.99
CA PHE A 131 -2.45 6.87 -4.45
C PHE A 131 -2.68 5.83 -3.36
N SER A 132 -2.39 6.15 -2.09
CA SER A 132 -2.69 5.28 -0.96
C SER A 132 -4.20 5.01 -0.82
N HIS A 133 -5.06 6.00 -1.09
CA HIS A 133 -6.52 5.82 -1.16
C HIS A 133 -6.93 4.87 -2.29
N TRP A 134 -6.31 5.02 -3.46
CA TRP A 134 -6.58 4.14 -4.59
C TRP A 134 -6.18 2.68 -4.31
N ILE A 135 -4.98 2.47 -3.76
CA ILE A 135 -4.49 1.14 -3.35
C ILE A 135 -5.40 0.53 -2.28
N GLY A 136 -5.78 1.32 -1.28
CA GLY A 136 -6.70 0.93 -0.22
C GLY A 136 -8.06 0.45 -0.75
N GLY A 137 -8.62 1.21 -1.70
CA GLY A 137 -9.90 0.89 -2.33
C GLY A 137 -9.88 -0.44 -3.07
N MET A 138 -8.80 -0.71 -3.83
CA MET A 138 -8.61 -2.02 -4.48
C MET A 138 -8.51 -3.16 -3.46
N GLY A 139 -7.84 -2.93 -2.32
CA GLY A 139 -7.72 -3.92 -1.25
C GLY A 139 -9.08 -4.34 -0.65
N VAL A 140 -9.98 -3.37 -0.44
CA VAL A 140 -11.33 -3.62 0.06
C VAL A 140 -12.16 -4.42 -0.95
N LEU A 141 -12.07 -4.10 -2.25
CA LEU A 141 -12.80 -4.83 -3.30
C LEU A 141 -12.39 -6.31 -3.36
N VAL A 142 -11.09 -6.60 -3.29
CA VAL A 142 -10.59 -7.99 -3.22
C VAL A 142 -11.12 -8.70 -1.98
N PHE A 143 -11.18 -8.01 -0.84
CA PHE A 143 -11.75 -8.54 0.40
C PHE A 143 -13.25 -8.87 0.28
N ILE A 144 -14.03 -7.98 -0.33
CA ILE A 144 -15.48 -8.18 -0.55
C ILE A 144 -15.70 -9.41 -1.45
N ILE A 145 -14.97 -9.53 -2.55
CA ILE A 145 -15.08 -10.67 -3.48
C ILE A 145 -14.70 -11.99 -2.79
N ALA A 146 -13.74 -11.98 -1.87
CA ALA A 146 -13.32 -13.17 -1.13
C ALA A 146 -14.36 -13.63 -0.09
N ILE A 147 -15.17 -12.73 0.45
CA ILE A 147 -16.18 -13.02 1.49
C ILE A 147 -17.55 -13.34 0.88
N VAL A 148 -17.94 -12.67 -0.21
CA VAL A 148 -19.23 -12.93 -0.86
C VAL A 148 -19.17 -14.34 -1.48
N PRO A 149 -19.99 -15.30 -1.00
CA PRO A 149 -20.01 -16.63 -1.57
C PRO A 149 -20.50 -16.53 -3.01
N LEU A 150 -19.60 -16.77 -3.96
CA LEU A 150 -19.82 -16.71 -5.41
C LEU A 150 -20.64 -17.92 -5.89
N SER A 151 -21.80 -18.16 -5.29
CA SER A 151 -22.74 -19.19 -5.70
C SER A 151 -23.70 -18.63 -6.75
N GLY A 152 -23.28 -18.69 -8.01
CA GLY A 152 -24.19 -18.63 -9.17
C GLY A 152 -24.02 -17.40 -10.07
N GLY A 153 -23.40 -17.60 -11.24
CA GLY A 153 -23.66 -16.96 -12.55
C GLY A 153 -23.62 -15.43 -12.73
N SER A 154 -23.78 -14.62 -11.68
CA SER A 154 -23.97 -13.16 -11.75
C SER A 154 -22.65 -12.38 -11.86
N ASN A 155 -21.52 -13.07 -11.70
CA ASN A 155 -20.19 -12.44 -11.56
C ASN A 155 -19.60 -11.94 -12.89
N ILE A 156 -19.98 -12.56 -14.02
CA ILE A 156 -19.57 -12.09 -15.35
C ILE A 156 -20.18 -10.73 -15.68
N ASN A 157 -21.38 -10.44 -15.15
CA ASN A 157 -22.08 -9.18 -15.42
C ASN A 157 -21.53 -8.02 -14.58
N LEU A 158 -21.12 -8.28 -13.33
CA LEU A 158 -20.42 -7.30 -12.48
C LEU A 158 -19.00 -7.00 -13.00
N MET A 159 -18.23 -8.02 -13.40
CA MET A 159 -16.93 -7.80 -14.04
C MET A 159 -17.04 -7.03 -15.37
N ARG A 160 -18.06 -7.31 -16.18
CA ARG A 160 -18.34 -6.55 -17.43
C ARG A 160 -18.78 -5.11 -17.17
N ALA A 161 -19.39 -4.83 -16.03
CA ALA A 161 -19.85 -3.48 -15.68
C ALA A 161 -18.71 -2.57 -15.19
N GLU A 162 -17.65 -3.13 -14.61
CA GLU A 162 -16.52 -2.34 -14.07
C GLU A 162 -15.28 -2.29 -14.98
N SER A 163 -15.24 -3.05 -16.08
CA SER A 163 -14.15 -2.95 -17.07
C SER A 163 -14.48 -1.90 -18.15
N PRO A 164 -13.71 -0.80 -18.30
CA PRO A 164 -13.94 0.17 -19.37
C PRO A 164 -13.32 -0.35 -20.68
N GLY A 165 -14.14 -0.96 -21.55
CA GLY A 165 -13.74 -1.39 -22.89
C GLY A 165 -14.78 -2.29 -23.57
N PRO A 166 -14.92 -2.26 -24.91
CA PRO A 166 -15.99 -2.97 -25.59
C PRO A 166 -15.79 -4.49 -25.53
N SER A 167 -16.88 -5.17 -25.19
CA SER A 167 -17.00 -6.62 -25.12
C SER A 167 -16.84 -7.29 -26.48
N VAL A 168 -15.90 -8.22 -26.59
CA VAL A 168 -15.99 -9.36 -27.53
C VAL A 168 -16.27 -10.63 -26.75
#